data_AF-A0A2H5ZZ86-F1
#
_entry.id   AF-A0A2H5ZZ86-F1
#
_cell.length_a   1.000
_cell.length_b   1.000
_cell.length_c   1.000
_cell.angle_alpha   90.00
_cell.angle_beta   90.00
_cell.angle_gamma   90.00
#
_symmetry.space_group_name_H-M   'P 1'
#
loop_
_entity.id
_entity.type
_entity.pdbx_description
1 polymer ?
#
loop_
_entity_poly.entity_id
_entity_poly.type
_entity_poly.pdbx_seq_one_letter_code
_entity_poly.pdbx_strand_id
1 'polypeptide(L)'
;MAGGLADAGPGVLPVARWYGLDFLPIADERYDLVVPQDLVDAEPVQRFLDVVTGRRFRQELLAIGGYDLGPAGTVRAVPGEVGRG
;
A
#
# COMPACT_ATOMS: atom_id res chain seq x y z
N MET A 1 -0.57 18.90 -13.93
CA MET A 1 0.43 17.81 -13.76
C MET A 1 1.85 18.35 -13.94
N ALA A 2 2.83 17.76 -13.26
CA ALA A 2 4.24 18.16 -13.34
C ALA A 2 4.69 18.24 -14.80
N GLY A 3 4.94 19.47 -15.30
CA GLY A 3 5.25 19.75 -16.70
C GLY A 3 4.21 20.59 -17.47
N GLY A 4 3.06 20.94 -16.88
CA GLY A 4 2.08 21.85 -17.48
C GLY A 4 1.26 21.28 -18.64
N LEU A 5 1.36 19.97 -18.90
CA LEU A 5 0.71 19.29 -20.03
C LEU A 5 -0.73 18.82 -19.75
N ALA A 6 -1.22 18.98 -18.51
CA ALA A 6 -2.57 18.59 -18.10
C ALA A 6 -3.01 19.35 -16.83
N ASP A 7 -4.31 19.60 -16.69
CA ASP A 7 -4.90 20.30 -15.54
C ASP A 7 -5.02 19.40 -14.29
N ALA A 8 -5.36 18.12 -14.46
CA ALA A 8 -5.47 17.12 -13.39
C ALA A 8 -5.15 15.71 -13.91
N GLY A 9 -4.82 14.77 -13.02
CA GLY A 9 -4.55 13.37 -13.36
C GLY A 9 -4.69 12.44 -12.15
N PRO A 10 -4.82 11.12 -12.39
CA PRO A 10 -4.87 10.14 -11.31
C PRO A 10 -3.51 10.08 -10.60
N GLY A 11 -3.55 9.86 -9.29
CA GLY A 11 -2.36 9.72 -8.45
C GLY A 11 -2.74 9.36 -7.03
N VAL A 12 -1.74 9.01 -6.22
CA VAL A 12 -1.94 8.69 -4.80
C VAL A 12 -1.67 9.92 -3.93
N LEU A 13 -2.45 10.08 -2.86
CA LEU A 13 -2.37 11.23 -1.94
C LEU A 13 -0.95 11.52 -1.40
N PRO A 14 -0.12 10.53 -1.03
CA PRO A 14 1.25 10.77 -0.58
C PRO A 14 2.10 11.51 -1.61
N VAL A 15 1.94 11.18 -2.90
CA VAL A 15 2.67 11.83 -4.00
C VAL A 15 2.19 13.28 -4.18
N ALA A 16 0.88 13.51 -4.18
CA ALA A 16 0.33 14.87 -4.26
C ALA A 16 0.84 15.75 -3.11
N ARG A 17 0.88 15.22 -1.88
CA ARG A 17 1.44 15.92 -0.71
C ARG A 17 2.92 16.26 -0.88
N TRP A 18 3.74 15.30 -1.32
CA TRP A 18 5.17 15.55 -1.53
C TRP A 18 5.45 16.62 -2.58
N TYR A 19 4.62 16.72 -3.61
CA TYR A 19 4.74 17.76 -4.64
C TYR A 19 3.95 19.04 -4.34
N GLY A 20 3.28 19.14 -3.19
CA GLY A 20 2.47 20.30 -2.81
C GLY A 20 1.29 20.56 -3.76
N LEU A 21 0.73 19.51 -4.35
CA LEU A 21 -0.40 19.59 -5.27
C LEU A 21 -1.74 19.48 -4.52
N ASP A 22 -2.77 20.13 -5.05
CA ASP A 22 -4.14 19.88 -4.62
C ASP A 22 -4.54 18.42 -4.92
N PHE A 23 -5.35 17.84 -4.03
CA PHE A 23 -5.80 16.45 -4.15
C PHE A 23 -7.29 16.32 -3.88
N LEU A 24 -8.02 15.75 -4.83
CA LEU A 24 -9.44 15.39 -4.68
C LEU A 24 -9.55 13.86 -4.52
N PRO A 25 -9.95 13.34 -3.34
CA PRO A 25 -10.13 11.90 -3.16
C PRO A 25 -11.32 11.39 -3.97
N ILE A 26 -11.08 10.40 -4.82
CA ILE A 26 -12.12 9.77 -5.67
C ILE A 26 -12.46 8.36 -5.18
N ALA A 27 -11.46 7.59 -4.76
CA ALA A 27 -11.61 6.24 -4.23
C ALA A 27 -10.42 5.87 -3.35
N ASP A 28 -10.61 4.88 -2.47
CA ASP A 28 -9.53 4.25 -1.73
C ASP A 28 -8.88 3.15 -2.58
N GLU A 29 -7.55 3.10 -2.55
CA GLU A 29 -6.76 2.08 -3.22
C GLU A 29 -6.07 1.19 -2.18
N ARG A 30 -6.34 -0.12 -2.25
CA ARG A 30 -5.77 -1.12 -1.35
C ARG A 30 -4.87 -2.08 -2.11
N TYR A 31 -3.68 -2.31 -1.57
CA TYR A 31 -2.72 -3.29 -2.09
C TYR A 31 -2.62 -4.48 -1.12
N ASP A 32 -2.65 -5.69 -1.68
CA ASP A 32 -2.39 -6.93 -0.94
C ASP A 32 -1.10 -7.58 -1.49
N LEU A 33 -0.27 -8.14 -0.58
CA LEU A 33 0.89 -8.94 -0.96
C LEU A 33 0.45 -10.40 -1.12
N VAL A 34 0.55 -10.93 -2.34
CA VAL A 34 0.28 -12.36 -2.61
C VAL A 34 1.54 -13.16 -2.36
N VAL A 35 1.44 -14.17 -1.48
CA VAL A 35 2.52 -15.09 -1.15
C VAL A 35 2.06 -16.53 -1.42
N PRO A 36 2.83 -17.35 -2.17
CA PRO A 36 2.56 -18.77 -2.31
C PRO A 36 2.48 -19.45 -0.93
N GLN A 37 1.50 -20.35 -0.76
CA GLN A 37 1.20 -20.93 0.56
C GLN A 37 2.40 -21.66 1.19
N ASP A 38 3.22 -22.31 0.37
CA ASP A 38 4.45 -23.01 0.76
C ASP A 38 5.59 -22.06 1.18
N LEU A 39 5.47 -20.77 0.87
CA LEU A 39 6.45 -19.73 1.22
C LEU A 39 6.02 -18.85 2.39
N VAL A 40 4.80 -19.02 2.94
CA VAL A 40 4.30 -18.18 4.03
C VAL A 40 5.23 -18.20 5.25
N ASP A 41 5.76 -19.38 5.59
CA ASP A 41 6.67 -19.55 6.74
C ASP A 41 8.15 -19.32 6.38
N ALA A 42 8.45 -18.95 5.12
CA ALA A 42 9.81 -18.65 4.73
C ALA A 42 10.33 -17.42 5.49
N GLU A 43 11.57 -17.50 5.96
CA GLU A 43 12.20 -16.43 6.75
C GLU A 43 12.07 -15.03 6.11
N PRO A 44 12.25 -14.84 4.79
CA PRO A 44 12.07 -13.52 4.16
C PRO A 44 10.64 -12.98 4.28
N VAL A 45 9.63 -13.85 4.20
CA VAL A 45 8.22 -13.46 4.33
C VAL A 45 7.91 -13.07 5.76
N GLN A 46 8.37 -13.85 6.74
CA GLN A 46 8.20 -13.54 8.15
C GLN A 46 8.87 -12.21 8.52
N ARG A 47 10.12 -11.98 8.08
CA ARG A 47 10.80 -10.69 8.33
C ARG A 47 10.06 -9.51 7.68
N PHE A 48 9.51 -9.69 6.49
CA PHE A 48 8.70 -8.66 5.85
C PHE A 48 7.45 -8.34 6.70
N LEU A 49 6.73 -9.37 7.15
CA LEU A 49 5.55 -9.23 8.01
C LEU A 49 5.88 -8.53 9.33
N ASP A 50 7.01 -8.85 9.96
CA ASP A 50 7.51 -8.19 11.18
C ASP A 50 7.75 -6.69 10.95
N VAL A 51 8.33 -6.32 9.82
CA VAL A 51 8.57 -4.90 9.49
C VAL A 51 7.25 -4.16 9.28
N VAL A 52 6.33 -4.70 8.47
CA VAL A 52 5.08 -3.99 8.14
C VAL A 52 4.10 -3.90 9.32
N THR A 53 4.20 -4.83 10.28
CA THR A 53 3.45 -4.79 11.54
C THR A 53 4.17 -4.00 12.65
N GLY A 54 5.48 -3.74 12.47
CA GLY A 54 6.32 -3.07 13.44
C GLY A 54 5.89 -1.64 13.75
N ARG A 55 5.92 -1.26 15.03
CA ARG A 55 5.50 0.08 15.50
C ARG A 55 6.22 1.21 14.79
N ARG A 56 7.54 1.09 14.61
CA ARG A 56 8.37 2.14 13.98
C ARG A 56 7.91 2.42 12.55
N PHE A 57 7.75 1.37 11.74
CA PHE A 57 7.31 1.49 10.36
C PHE A 57 5.93 2.14 10.27
N ARG A 58 4.99 1.70 11.11
CA ARG A 58 3.64 2.29 11.18
C ARG A 58 3.68 3.78 11.56
N GLN A 59 4.55 4.18 12.48
CA GLN A 59 4.71 5.60 12.86
C GLN A 59 5.27 6.44 11.71
N GLU A 60 6.28 5.93 10.99
CA GLU A 60 6.87 6.61 9.84
C GLU A 60 5.82 6.81 8.72
N LEU A 61 5.00 5.79 8.42
CA LEU A 61 3.90 5.89 7.44
C LEU A 61 2.80 6.86 7.85
N LEU A 62 2.41 6.88 9.14
CA LEU A 62 1.43 7.84 9.65
C LEU A 62 1.93 9.28 9.52
N ALA A 63 3.24 9.51 9.69
CA ALA A 63 3.85 10.82 9.54
C ALA A 63 3.86 11.31 8.08
N ILE A 64 4.03 10.40 7.10
CA ILE A 64 3.82 10.71 5.67
C ILE A 64 2.33 11.06 5.44
N GLY A 65 1.44 10.26 6.03
CA GLY A 65 0.00 10.39 5.94
C GLY A 65 -0.55 10.06 4.55
N GLY A 66 -1.86 9.88 4.46
CA GLY A 66 -2.51 9.42 3.22
C GLY A 66 -2.49 7.90 3.02
N TYR A 67 -2.20 7.14 4.08
CA TYR A 67 -2.34 5.69 4.14
C TYR A 67 -3.26 5.30 5.31
N ASP A 68 -4.16 4.35 5.08
CA ASP A 68 -4.84 3.62 6.15
C ASP A 68 -4.05 2.35 6.49
N LEU A 69 -3.54 2.29 7.73
CA LEU A 69 -2.74 1.18 8.23
C LEU A 69 -3.58 0.17 9.04
N GLY A 70 -4.88 0.38 9.21
CA GLY A 70 -5.76 -0.53 9.94
C GLY A 70 -5.62 -2.00 9.50
N PRO A 71 -5.68 -2.30 8.18
CA PRO A 71 -5.57 -3.66 7.67
C PRO A 71 -4.13 -4.19 7.59
N ALA A 72 -3.10 -3.33 7.70
CA ALA A 72 -1.71 -3.70 7.45
C ALA A 72 -1.26 -4.81 8.41
N GLY A 73 -0.71 -5.90 7.85
CA GLY A 73 -0.30 -7.10 8.58
C GLY A 73 -1.38 -8.19 8.70
N THR A 74 -2.56 -7.99 8.13
CA THR A 74 -3.58 -9.04 8.10
C THR A 74 -3.23 -10.09 7.05
N VAL A 75 -2.93 -11.31 7.49
CA VAL A 75 -2.74 -12.47 6.61
C VAL A 75 -4.08 -13.16 6.40
N ARG A 76 -4.44 -13.43 5.13
CA ARG A 76 -5.66 -14.15 4.77
C ARG A 76 -5.33 -15.23 3.76
N ALA A 77 -5.80 -16.44 4.01
CA ALA A 77 -5.84 -17.46 2.98
C ALA A 77 -6.88 -17.04 1.94
N VAL A 78 -6.45 -16.86 0.71
CA VAL A 78 -7.33 -16.66 -0.44
C VAL A 78 -7.52 -18.02 -1.09
N PRO A 79 -8.76 -18.54 -1.21
CA PRO A 79 -9.02 -19.69 -2.06
C PRO A 79 -8.45 -19.39 -3.45
N GLY A 80 -7.81 -20.37 -4.09
CA GLY A 80 -7.15 -20.16 -5.36
C GLY A 80 -8.11 -19.63 -6.43
N GLU A 81 -8.20 -18.32 -6.58
CA GLU A 81 -8.63 -17.68 -7.80
C GLU A 81 -7.41 -17.69 -8.71
N VAL A 82 -7.28 -18.78 -9.47
CA VAL A 82 -6.51 -18.77 -10.71
C VAL A 82 -7.12 -17.65 -11.54
N GLY A 83 -6.36 -16.57 -11.71
CA GLY A 83 -6.77 -15.42 -12.52
C GLY A 83 -7.39 -15.91 -13.83
N ARG A 84 -8.66 -15.58 -14.04
CA ARG A 84 -9.24 -15.59 -15.38
C ARG A 84 -8.87 -14.26 -16.02
N GLY A 85 -8.08 -14.31 -17.09
CA GLY A 85 -7.86 -13.20 -18.02
C GLY A 85 -6.41 -12.92 -18.28
#